data_AF-A0A919HN33-F1
#
_entry.id   AF-A0A919HN33-F1
#
_cell.length_a   1.000
_cell.length_b   1.000
_cell.length_c   1.000
_cell.angle_alpha   90.00
_cell.angle_beta   90.00
_cell.angle_gamma   90.00
#
_symmetry.space_group_name_H-M   'P 1'
#
loop_
_entity.id
_entity.type
_entity.pdbx_description
1 polymer ?
#
loop_
_entity_poly.entity_id
_entity_poly.type
_entity_poly.pdbx_seq_one_letter_code
_entity_poly.pdbx_strand_id
1 'polypeptide(L)'
;MSLKQIWQAANPKGHLLTAISFLIPIVCGSGFIIAIGMGLGGTVQDTLTPGQFDVWQAMATTGAKALGLLPVVIAVGISGSIAGKPGIAPGFVVGLAANTISAGFIGGMIGGYIAGYIALAIIKNVKVPDWARGLMPTLIVPFFASIISCLIMVYIIGTPIGIFTEALTSFLRSMGTSSNLVLGAVIGALCIVDFGGPLNKTCFAFVLTLQAQGINEPITALQLVNTATPIGFGLAFFIAKLLRKNIYNREEVETLKSAVPMGIVNIVEGSIPIVMNDIVRGIAAAAIGGACGGRSPWSMVRMRRFLLAEY
;
A
#
# COMPACT_ATOMS: atom_id res chain seq x y z
N MET A 1 23.67 27.27 -1.44
CA MET A 1 23.27 25.95 -1.99
C MET A 1 22.00 26.16 -2.80
N SER A 2 21.94 25.72 -4.06
CA SER A 2 20.73 25.87 -4.90
C SER A 2 19.61 24.95 -4.40
N LEU A 3 18.34 25.36 -4.54
CA LEU A 3 17.16 24.53 -4.23
C LEU A 3 17.25 23.13 -4.87
N LYS A 4 17.81 23.04 -6.08
CA LYS A 4 18.00 21.78 -6.80
C LYS A 4 19.02 20.85 -6.12
N GLN A 5 20.07 21.42 -5.53
CA GLN A 5 21.10 20.69 -4.79
C GLN A 5 20.59 20.22 -3.42
N ILE A 6 19.78 21.04 -2.74
CA ILE A 6 19.11 20.66 -1.49
C ILE A 6 18.15 19.49 -1.75
N TRP A 7 17.38 19.54 -2.84
CA TRP A 7 16.41 18.50 -3.19
C TRP A 7 17.09 17.18 -3.59
N GLN A 8 18.23 17.26 -4.29
CA GLN A 8 19.07 16.09 -4.59
C GLN A 8 19.69 15.48 -3.33
N ALA A 9 20.18 16.31 -2.41
CA ALA A 9 20.75 15.85 -1.14
C ALA A 9 19.68 15.26 -0.18
N ALA A 10 18.45 15.76 -0.25
CA ALA A 10 17.34 15.30 0.58
C ALA A 10 16.72 13.97 0.10
N ASN A 11 17.00 13.56 -1.15
CA ASN A 11 16.53 12.33 -1.80
C ASN A 11 15.13 11.82 -1.38
N PRO A 12 14.07 12.67 -1.43
CA PRO A 12 12.77 12.31 -0.90
C PRO A 12 12.17 11.08 -1.59
N LYS A 13 12.39 10.95 -2.91
CA LYS A 13 11.94 9.80 -3.69
C LYS A 13 12.54 8.47 -3.19
N GLY A 14 13.83 8.45 -2.88
CA GLY A 14 14.51 7.26 -2.38
C GLY A 14 13.91 6.78 -1.07
N HIS A 15 13.71 7.69 -0.11
CA HIS A 15 13.11 7.38 1.19
C HIS A 15 11.69 6.82 1.06
N LEU A 16 10.88 7.37 0.14
CA LEU A 16 9.54 6.87 -0.14
C LEU A 16 9.57 5.45 -0.73
N LEU A 17 10.43 5.20 -1.72
CA LEU A 17 10.54 3.89 -2.37
C LEU A 17 11.03 2.81 -1.39
N THR A 18 11.92 3.15 -0.46
CA THR A 18 12.31 2.24 0.63
C THR A 18 11.10 1.89 1.50
N ALA A 19 10.33 2.88 1.93
CA ALA A 19 9.15 2.66 2.76
C ALA A 19 8.07 1.83 2.04
N ILE A 20 7.81 2.10 0.76
CA ILE A 20 6.90 1.29 -0.07
C ILE A 20 7.36 -0.16 -0.18
N SER A 21 8.67 -0.40 -0.26
CA SER A 21 9.19 -1.77 -0.31
C SER A 21 8.95 -2.54 0.99
N PHE A 22 8.87 -1.87 2.15
CA PHE A 22 8.45 -2.49 3.41
C PHE A 22 6.94 -2.72 3.51
N LEU A 23 6.13 -1.91 2.81
CA LEU A 23 4.67 -2.08 2.77
C LEU A 23 4.25 -3.36 2.02
N ILE A 24 4.88 -3.66 0.88
CA ILE A 24 4.49 -4.77 0.00
C ILE A 24 4.38 -6.12 0.74
N PRO A 25 5.42 -6.61 1.45
CA PRO A 25 5.33 -7.91 2.14
C PRO A 25 4.31 -7.89 3.28
N ILE A 26 4.10 -6.75 3.94
CA ILE A 26 3.11 -6.61 5.02
C ILE A 26 1.69 -6.69 4.44
N VAL A 27 1.40 -5.94 3.38
CA VAL A 27 0.08 -6.00 2.73
C VAL A 27 -0.20 -7.39 2.17
N CYS A 28 0.79 -8.02 1.56
CA CYS A 28 0.69 -9.38 1.05
C CYS A 28 0.37 -10.38 2.18
N GLY A 29 1.21 -10.43 3.22
CA GLY A 29 1.01 -11.35 4.35
C GLY A 29 -0.30 -11.11 5.10
N SER A 30 -0.58 -9.86 5.47
CA SER A 30 -1.80 -9.50 6.19
C SER A 30 -3.05 -9.68 5.34
N GLY A 31 -2.96 -9.43 4.03
CA GLY A 31 -4.02 -9.64 3.04
C GLY A 31 -4.46 -11.10 2.93
N PHE A 32 -3.52 -12.06 2.91
CA PHE A 32 -3.88 -13.49 2.93
C PHE A 32 -4.48 -13.91 4.26
N ILE A 33 -3.91 -13.44 5.37
CA ILE A 33 -4.41 -13.77 6.71
C ILE A 33 -5.87 -13.31 6.87
N ILE A 34 -6.19 -12.07 6.49
CA ILE A 34 -7.57 -11.58 6.54
C ILE A 34 -8.49 -12.33 5.56
N ALA A 35 -8.04 -12.58 4.33
CA ALA A 35 -8.83 -13.27 3.32
C ALA A 35 -9.19 -14.71 3.73
N ILE A 36 -8.24 -15.46 4.29
CA ILE A 36 -8.48 -16.83 4.78
C ILE A 36 -9.39 -16.80 6.00
N GLY A 37 -9.10 -15.91 6.97
CA GLY A 37 -9.91 -15.78 8.19
C GLY A 37 -11.38 -15.49 7.86
N MET A 38 -11.63 -14.53 6.97
CA MET A 38 -12.99 -14.19 6.56
C MET A 38 -13.62 -15.23 5.63
N GLY A 39 -12.84 -15.81 4.72
CA GLY A 39 -13.30 -16.83 3.78
C GLY A 39 -13.78 -18.11 4.46
N LEU A 40 -13.24 -18.42 5.65
CA LEU A 40 -13.60 -19.57 6.47
C LEU A 40 -14.62 -19.24 7.57
N GLY A 41 -15.26 -18.07 7.50
CA GLY A 41 -16.37 -17.69 8.38
C GLY A 41 -16.01 -16.79 9.57
N GLY A 42 -14.76 -16.37 9.69
CA GLY A 42 -14.31 -15.39 10.68
C GLY A 42 -14.83 -13.99 10.38
N THR A 43 -15.04 -13.21 11.44
CA THR A 43 -15.37 -11.79 11.38
C THR A 43 -14.29 -10.98 12.07
N VAL A 44 -14.07 -9.74 11.61
CA VAL A 44 -13.16 -8.79 12.25
C VAL A 44 -13.80 -8.34 13.56
N GLN A 45 -13.02 -8.36 14.64
CA GLN A 45 -13.44 -7.95 15.98
C GLN A 45 -12.59 -6.76 16.44
N ASP A 46 -13.15 -5.88 17.27
CA ASP A 46 -12.40 -4.78 17.86
C ASP A 46 -11.32 -5.28 18.83
N THR A 47 -11.67 -6.25 19.66
CA THR A 47 -10.77 -6.86 20.65
C THR A 47 -10.91 -8.37 20.63
N LEU A 48 -9.78 -9.08 20.65
CA LEU A 48 -9.74 -10.53 20.77
C LEU A 48 -9.70 -10.90 22.25
N THR A 49 -10.88 -11.15 22.83
CA THR A 49 -11.00 -11.60 24.22
C THR A 49 -10.80 -13.12 24.30
N PRO A 50 -9.87 -13.63 25.13
CA PRO A 50 -9.65 -15.07 25.28
C PRO A 50 -10.95 -15.82 25.58
N GLY A 51 -11.22 -16.88 24.80
CA GLY A 51 -12.43 -17.69 24.93
C GLY A 51 -13.67 -17.17 24.18
N GLN A 52 -13.57 -16.01 23.50
CA GLN A 52 -14.68 -15.42 22.72
C GLN A 52 -14.41 -15.37 21.20
N PHE A 53 -13.33 -15.99 20.72
CA PHE A 53 -13.00 -16.01 19.30
C PHE A 53 -12.53 -17.40 18.85
N ASP A 54 -12.81 -17.73 17.58
CA ASP A 54 -12.22 -18.86 16.88
C ASP A 54 -10.97 -18.44 16.09
N VAL A 55 -10.16 -19.41 15.64
CA VAL A 55 -8.95 -19.22 14.83
C VAL A 55 -9.22 -18.33 13.61
N TRP A 56 -10.35 -18.51 12.94
CA TRP A 56 -10.71 -17.72 11.77
C TRP A 56 -10.99 -16.25 12.10
N GLN A 57 -11.60 -15.95 13.25
CA GLN A 57 -11.81 -14.60 13.76
C GLN A 57 -10.48 -13.95 14.18
N ALA A 58 -9.58 -14.74 14.80
CA ALA A 58 -8.25 -14.26 15.13
C ALA A 58 -7.45 -13.87 13.88
N MET A 59 -7.51 -14.67 12.82
CA MET A 59 -6.89 -14.38 11.52
C MET A 59 -7.51 -13.13 10.89
N ALA A 60 -8.84 -13.08 10.75
CA ALA A 60 -9.54 -11.92 10.18
C ALA A 60 -9.16 -10.62 10.90
N THR A 61 -9.23 -10.64 12.23
CA THR A 61 -8.93 -9.47 13.07
C THR A 61 -7.47 -9.04 13.01
N THR A 62 -6.53 -9.99 13.11
CA THR A 62 -5.09 -9.67 13.11
C THR A 62 -4.65 -9.15 11.74
N GLY A 63 -5.15 -9.75 10.65
CA GLY A 63 -4.90 -9.27 9.30
C GLY A 63 -5.46 -7.86 9.09
N ALA A 64 -6.68 -7.59 9.55
CA ALA A 64 -7.29 -6.26 9.50
C ALA A 64 -6.48 -5.21 10.29
N LYS A 65 -6.11 -5.52 11.54
CA LYS A 65 -5.29 -4.62 12.36
C LYS A 65 -3.93 -4.35 11.75
N ALA A 66 -3.28 -5.36 11.16
CA ALA A 66 -2.00 -5.17 10.48
C ALA A 66 -2.12 -4.27 9.24
N LEU A 67 -3.18 -4.40 8.43
CA LEU A 67 -3.48 -3.47 7.34
C LEU A 67 -3.84 -2.06 7.85
N GLY A 68 -4.45 -1.95 9.03
CA GLY A 68 -4.69 -0.67 9.69
C GLY A 68 -3.41 0.06 10.12
N LEU A 69 -2.27 -0.65 10.25
CA LEU A 69 -0.98 -0.08 10.63
C LEU A 69 -0.12 0.36 9.43
N LEU A 70 -0.64 0.32 8.21
CA LEU A 70 0.12 0.78 7.02
C LEU A 70 0.63 2.23 7.15
N PRO A 71 -0.10 3.19 7.75
CA PRO A 71 0.43 4.53 8.02
C PRO A 71 1.65 4.52 8.96
N VAL A 72 1.70 3.57 9.90
CA VAL A 72 2.85 3.37 10.78
C VAL A 72 4.04 2.83 10.00
N VAL A 73 3.83 1.81 9.17
CA VAL A 73 4.89 1.20 8.38
C VAL A 73 5.55 2.22 7.45
N ILE A 74 4.75 3.03 6.74
CA ILE A 74 5.31 4.04 5.84
C ILE A 74 6.04 5.14 6.60
N ALA A 75 5.50 5.60 7.73
CA ALA A 75 6.12 6.62 8.56
C ALA A 75 7.47 6.16 9.12
N VAL A 76 7.53 4.93 9.64
CA VAL A 76 8.76 4.28 10.12
C VAL A 76 9.75 4.08 8.98
N GLY A 77 9.30 3.60 7.82
CA GLY A 77 10.15 3.37 6.66
C GLY A 77 10.83 4.65 6.17
N ILE A 78 10.07 5.74 6.05
CA ILE A 78 10.59 7.05 5.63
C ILE A 78 11.51 7.63 6.71
N SER A 79 11.04 7.71 7.95
CA SER A 79 11.80 8.32 9.05
C SER A 79 13.10 7.56 9.34
N GLY A 80 13.04 6.22 9.33
CA GLY A 80 14.19 5.35 9.48
C GLY A 80 15.17 5.44 8.30
N SER A 81 14.68 5.66 7.07
CA SER A 81 15.53 5.88 5.90
C SER A 81 16.27 7.23 5.96
N ILE A 82 15.69 8.26 6.61
CA ILE A 82 16.28 9.60 6.75
C ILE A 82 17.28 9.67 7.91
N ALA A 83 16.89 9.19 9.10
CA ALA A 83 17.66 9.37 10.34
C ALA A 83 18.33 8.07 10.86
N GLY A 84 18.18 6.95 10.14
CA GLY A 84 18.65 5.65 10.58
C GLY A 84 17.83 5.08 11.74
N LYS A 85 18.44 4.19 12.54
CA LYS A 85 17.80 3.54 13.70
C LYS A 85 17.11 4.52 14.68
N PRO A 86 17.68 5.70 15.01
CA PRO A 86 17.03 6.67 15.90
C PRO A 86 15.72 7.24 15.34
N GLY A 87 15.51 7.21 14.03
CA GLY A 87 14.29 7.66 13.35
C GLY A 87 13.12 6.69 13.44
N ILE A 88 13.34 5.44 13.88
CA ILE A 88 12.30 4.41 13.91
C ILE A 88 11.19 4.78 14.90
N ALA A 89 11.55 5.11 16.15
CA ALA A 89 10.60 5.48 17.19
C ALA A 89 9.74 6.71 16.82
N PRO A 90 10.30 7.86 16.37
CA PRO A 90 9.49 9.01 16.01
C PRO A 90 8.62 8.75 14.77
N GLY A 91 9.09 7.93 13.82
CA GLY A 91 8.26 7.47 12.70
C GLY A 91 7.09 6.59 13.17
N PHE A 92 7.32 5.73 14.16
CA PHE A 92 6.27 4.87 14.71
C PHE A 92 5.19 5.69 15.42
N VAL A 93 5.60 6.62 16.30
CA VAL A 93 4.68 7.47 17.06
C VAL A 93 3.87 8.38 16.13
N VAL A 94 4.51 9.01 15.14
CA VAL A 94 3.79 9.90 14.20
C VAL A 94 2.85 9.12 13.29
N GLY A 95 3.21 7.88 12.91
CA GLY A 95 2.34 7.02 12.14
C GLY A 95 1.11 6.55 12.93
N LEU A 96 1.26 6.30 14.23
CA LEU A 96 0.12 6.06 15.12
C LEU A 96 -0.74 7.32 15.26
N ALA A 97 -0.13 8.49 15.41
CA ALA A 97 -0.86 9.76 15.44
C ALA A 97 -1.66 9.98 14.14
N ALA A 98 -1.10 9.59 12.99
CA ALA A 98 -1.80 9.65 11.70
C ALA A 98 -3.05 8.76 11.68
N ASN A 99 -2.99 7.59 12.31
CA ASN A 99 -4.15 6.71 12.46
C ASN A 99 -5.20 7.31 13.40
N THR A 100 -4.79 7.88 14.54
CA THR A 100 -5.72 8.41 15.54
C THR A 100 -6.49 9.64 15.07
N ILE A 101 -5.92 10.43 14.16
CA ILE A 101 -6.58 11.62 13.59
C ILE A 101 -7.21 11.36 12.22
N SER A 102 -7.32 10.10 11.81
CA SER A 102 -7.86 9.69 10.49
C SER A 102 -7.14 10.33 9.30
N ALA A 103 -5.88 10.74 9.46
CA ALA A 103 -5.04 11.22 8.36
C ALA A 103 -4.58 10.08 7.44
N GLY A 104 -4.64 8.83 7.93
CA GLY A 104 -4.39 7.63 7.17
C GLY A 104 -3.00 7.60 6.54
N PHE A 105 -2.89 7.02 5.36
CA PHE A 105 -1.62 6.81 4.67
C PHE A 105 -0.87 8.11 4.32
N ILE A 106 -1.61 9.16 3.91
CA ILE A 106 -1.03 10.49 3.62
C ILE A 106 -0.39 11.07 4.88
N GLY A 107 -1.11 10.98 6.00
CA GLY A 107 -0.61 11.40 7.29
C GLY A 107 0.66 10.66 7.70
N GLY A 108 0.69 9.33 7.53
CA GLY A 108 1.87 8.53 7.78
C GLY A 108 3.07 8.95 6.90
N MET A 109 2.81 9.23 5.63
CA MET A 109 3.86 9.64 4.67
C MET A 109 4.45 11.00 5.03
N ILE A 110 3.60 12.03 5.18
CA ILE A 110 4.03 13.39 5.53
C ILE A 110 4.66 13.40 6.92
N GLY A 111 4.00 12.76 7.89
CA GLY A 111 4.50 12.59 9.25
C GLY A 111 5.87 11.89 9.29
N GLY A 112 6.08 10.87 8.46
CA GLY A 112 7.36 10.16 8.34
C GLY A 112 8.51 11.07 7.91
N TYR A 113 8.30 11.97 6.95
CA TYR A 113 9.31 12.97 6.59
C TYR A 113 9.56 13.97 7.71
N ILE A 114 8.50 14.47 8.34
CA ILE A 114 8.60 15.40 9.46
C ILE A 114 9.42 14.77 10.60
N ALA A 115 9.04 13.56 11.03
CA ALA A 115 9.74 12.80 12.07
C ALA A 115 11.21 12.53 11.70
N GLY A 116 11.46 12.10 10.46
CA GLY A 116 12.82 11.80 9.98
C GLY A 116 13.73 13.03 9.98
N TYR A 117 13.26 14.16 9.47
CA TYR A 117 14.06 15.38 9.44
C TYR A 117 14.23 16.02 10.82
N ILE A 118 13.24 15.95 11.71
CA ILE A 118 13.38 16.39 13.11
C ILE A 118 14.42 15.52 13.81
N ALA A 119 14.34 14.19 13.67
CA ALA A 119 15.33 13.28 14.24
C ALA A 119 16.74 13.57 13.71
N LEU A 120 16.89 13.79 12.40
CA LEU A 120 18.16 14.16 11.77
C LEU A 120 18.68 15.51 12.28
N ALA A 121 17.80 16.49 12.46
CA ALA A 121 18.17 17.80 12.98
C ALA A 121 18.67 17.71 14.43
N ILE A 122 18.02 16.89 15.27
CA ILE A 122 18.48 16.65 16.64
C ILE A 122 19.86 15.97 16.63
N ILE A 123 20.05 14.94 15.81
CA ILE A 123 21.35 14.25 15.66
C ILE A 123 22.47 15.22 15.28
N LYS A 124 22.20 16.16 14.37
CA LYS A 124 23.22 17.08 13.84
C LYS A 124 23.51 18.27 14.74
N ASN A 125 22.49 18.80 15.43
CA ASN A 125 22.58 20.09 16.10
C ASN A 125 22.72 20.00 17.62
N VAL A 126 22.26 18.91 18.25
CA VAL A 126 22.33 18.76 19.70
C VAL A 126 23.66 18.13 20.08
N LYS A 127 24.50 18.91 20.77
CA LYS A 127 25.77 18.45 21.32
C LYS A 127 25.54 17.90 22.72
N VAL A 128 25.95 16.66 22.93
CA VAL A 128 25.90 15.99 24.24
C VAL A 128 27.32 15.74 24.75
N PRO A 129 27.55 15.78 26.08
CA PRO A 129 28.84 15.43 26.66
C PRO A 129 29.20 13.97 26.38
N ASP A 130 30.49 13.65 26.45
CA ASP A 130 31.04 12.37 25.97
C ASP A 130 30.42 11.14 26.63
N TRP A 131 30.09 11.24 27.92
CA TRP A 131 29.40 10.20 28.67
C TRP A 131 27.96 9.93 28.18
N ALA A 132 27.33 10.91 27.56
CA ALA A 132 25.94 10.85 27.09
C ALA A 132 25.81 10.56 25.59
N ARG A 133 26.92 10.41 24.85
CA ARG A 133 26.88 10.12 23.40
C ARG A 133 26.11 8.83 23.07
N GLY A 134 26.17 7.83 23.95
CA GLY A 134 25.40 6.59 23.80
C GLY A 134 23.88 6.75 24.00
N LEU A 135 23.47 7.74 24.80
CA LEU A 135 22.05 8.08 25.04
C LEU A 135 21.43 8.84 23.87
N MET A 136 22.25 9.43 23.01
CA MET A 136 21.81 10.25 21.90
C MET A 136 20.90 9.47 20.91
N PRO A 137 21.34 8.34 20.32
CA PRO A 137 20.51 7.56 19.39
C PRO A 137 19.43 6.70 20.07
N THR A 138 19.58 6.39 21.36
CA THR A 138 18.74 5.43 22.08
C THR A 138 17.61 6.09 22.86
N LEU A 139 17.83 7.29 23.40
CA LEU A 139 16.87 7.98 24.26
C LEU A 139 16.56 9.39 23.74
N ILE A 140 17.59 10.23 23.57
CA ILE A 140 17.41 11.67 23.33
C ILE A 140 16.69 11.90 21.99
N VAL A 141 17.21 11.35 20.91
CA VAL A 141 16.61 11.50 19.58
C VAL A 141 15.22 10.84 19.54
N PRO A 142 15.04 9.56 19.92
CA PRO A 142 13.71 8.95 19.97
C PRO A 142 12.69 9.74 20.78
N PHE A 143 13.05 10.25 21.96
CA PHE A 143 12.13 10.94 22.86
C PHE A 143 11.69 12.30 22.29
N PHE A 144 12.65 13.20 22.02
CA PHE A 144 12.32 14.55 21.59
C PHE A 144 11.75 14.58 20.16
N ALA A 145 12.30 13.77 19.25
CA ALA A 145 11.76 13.71 17.90
C ALA A 145 10.32 13.20 17.90
N SER A 146 9.98 12.21 18.73
CA SER A 146 8.62 11.65 18.80
C SER A 146 7.62 12.65 19.35
N ILE A 147 7.97 13.37 20.42
CA ILE A 147 7.08 14.38 21.01
C ILE A 147 6.83 15.50 20.00
N ILE A 148 7.89 16.05 19.41
CA ILE A 148 7.76 17.19 18.50
C ILE A 148 7.01 16.77 17.24
N SER A 149 7.35 15.64 16.62
CA SER A 149 6.67 15.18 15.40
C SER A 149 5.20 14.83 15.65
N CYS A 150 4.88 14.19 16.78
CA CYS A 150 3.51 13.87 17.16
C CYS A 150 2.66 15.13 17.36
N LEU A 151 3.16 16.11 18.12
CA LEU A 151 2.44 17.36 18.34
C LEU A 151 2.21 18.14 17.04
N ILE A 152 3.22 18.21 16.17
CA ILE A 152 3.07 18.82 14.84
C ILE A 152 1.99 18.08 14.03
N MET A 153 2.02 16.75 14.05
CA MET A 153 1.07 15.93 13.31
C MET A 153 -0.37 16.17 13.77
N VAL A 154 -0.61 16.16 15.07
CA VAL A 154 -1.96 16.30 15.65
C VAL A 154 -2.49 17.73 15.51
N TYR A 155 -1.69 18.75 15.85
CA TYR A 155 -2.19 20.12 15.96
C TYR A 155 -2.07 20.96 14.68
N ILE A 156 -1.08 20.68 13.83
CA ILE A 156 -0.80 21.51 12.65
C ILE A 156 -1.24 20.79 11.38
N ILE A 157 -0.95 19.49 11.27
CA ILE A 157 -1.10 18.73 10.02
C ILE A 157 -2.45 17.99 9.95
N GLY A 158 -3.04 17.59 11.08
CA GLY A 158 -4.30 16.85 11.13
C GLY A 158 -5.45 17.57 10.42
N THR A 159 -5.68 18.83 10.76
CA THR A 159 -6.76 19.65 10.16
C THR A 159 -6.65 19.80 8.63
N PRO A 160 -5.51 20.23 8.05
CA PRO A 160 -5.40 20.36 6.60
C PRO A 160 -5.51 19.01 5.87
N ILE A 161 -5.01 17.91 6.45
CA ILE A 161 -5.21 16.58 5.86
C ILE A 161 -6.68 16.19 5.90
N GLY A 162 -7.39 16.43 7.00
CA GLY A 162 -8.82 16.14 7.10
C GLY A 162 -9.64 16.85 6.01
N ILE A 163 -9.39 18.15 5.82
CA ILE A 163 -10.05 18.94 4.75
C ILE A 163 -9.73 18.37 3.37
N PHE A 164 -8.46 18.03 3.11
CA PHE A 164 -8.04 17.45 1.84
C PHE A 164 -8.70 16.09 1.59
N THR A 165 -8.72 15.22 2.59
CA THR A 165 -9.39 13.92 2.54
C THR A 165 -10.88 14.09 2.23
N GLU A 166 -11.55 15.02 2.90
CA GLU A 166 -12.98 15.26 2.71
C GLU A 166 -13.26 15.79 1.28
N ALA A 167 -12.45 16.73 0.79
CA ALA A 167 -12.52 17.23 -0.57
C ALA A 167 -12.30 16.11 -1.60
N LEU A 168 -11.31 15.24 -1.37
CA LEU A 168 -10.98 14.13 -2.25
C LEU A 168 -12.09 13.06 -2.25
N THR A 169 -12.65 12.78 -1.07
CA THR A 169 -13.76 11.85 -0.91
C THR A 169 -15.04 12.39 -1.57
N SER A 170 -15.31 13.69 -1.42
CA SER A 170 -16.44 14.36 -2.08
C SER A 170 -16.28 14.35 -3.60
N PHE A 171 -15.08 14.65 -4.09
CA PHE A 171 -14.77 14.57 -5.52
C PHE A 171 -14.99 13.16 -6.07
N LEU A 172 -14.45 12.12 -5.42
CA LEU A 172 -14.63 10.74 -5.86
C LEU A 172 -16.09 10.26 -5.73
N ARG A 173 -16.84 10.71 -4.72
CA ARG A 173 -18.28 10.42 -4.61
C ARG A 173 -19.11 11.14 -5.68
N SER A 174 -18.66 12.31 -6.14
CA SER A 174 -19.30 13.04 -7.23
C SER A 174 -19.07 12.39 -8.61
N MET A 175 -18.14 11.44 -8.71
CA MET A 175 -17.90 10.70 -9.94
C MET A 175 -19.05 9.72 -10.21
N GLY A 176 -19.69 9.89 -11.38
CA GLY A 176 -20.69 8.93 -11.86
C GLY A 176 -20.06 7.59 -12.27
N THR A 177 -20.91 6.58 -12.54
CA THR A 177 -20.48 5.22 -12.92
C THR A 177 -19.56 5.18 -14.14
N SER A 178 -19.73 6.10 -15.09
CA SER A 178 -18.86 6.21 -16.28
C SER A 178 -17.44 6.67 -15.93
N SER A 179 -17.29 7.54 -14.93
CA SER A 179 -15.99 8.04 -14.48
C SER A 179 -15.23 6.98 -13.66
N ASN A 180 -15.93 6.14 -12.91
CA ASN A 180 -15.32 5.01 -12.17
C ASN A 180 -14.78 3.92 -13.11
N LEU A 181 -15.43 3.71 -14.26
CA LEU A 181 -14.92 2.85 -15.34
C LEU A 181 -13.57 3.34 -15.87
N VAL A 182 -13.47 4.65 -16.15
CA VAL A 182 -12.25 5.27 -16.65
C VAL A 182 -11.14 5.22 -15.59
N LEU A 183 -11.47 5.51 -14.33
CA LEU A 183 -10.53 5.43 -13.22
C LEU A 183 -9.98 4.01 -13.05
N GLY A 184 -10.85 3.01 -13.06
CA GLY A 184 -10.45 1.59 -13.01
C GLY A 184 -9.58 1.20 -14.19
N ALA A 185 -9.88 1.69 -15.40
CA ALA A 185 -9.07 1.44 -16.59
C ALA A 185 -7.66 2.04 -16.48
N VAL A 186 -7.56 3.28 -16.00
CA VAL A 186 -6.27 3.96 -15.79
C VAL A 186 -5.45 3.24 -14.72
N ILE A 187 -6.06 2.89 -13.59
CA ILE A 187 -5.38 2.14 -12.52
C ILE A 187 -4.90 0.78 -13.04
N GLY A 188 -5.76 0.05 -13.74
CA GLY A 188 -5.41 -1.25 -14.33
C GLY A 188 -4.27 -1.15 -15.34
N ALA A 189 -4.27 -0.12 -16.19
CA ALA A 189 -3.19 0.14 -17.13
C ALA A 189 -1.88 0.43 -16.37
N LEU A 190 -1.88 1.39 -15.46
CA LEU A 190 -0.70 1.83 -14.69
C LEU A 190 -0.06 0.71 -13.85
N CYS A 191 -0.88 -0.24 -13.40
CA CYS A 191 -0.42 -1.41 -12.66
C CYS A 191 0.48 -2.34 -13.49
N ILE A 192 0.23 -2.37 -14.80
CA ILE A 192 0.81 -3.34 -15.74
C ILE A 192 1.84 -2.70 -16.67
N VAL A 193 1.92 -1.37 -16.74
CA VAL A 193 2.95 -0.67 -17.55
C VAL A 193 4.36 -1.15 -17.22
N ASP A 194 4.65 -1.43 -15.96
CA ASP A 194 5.98 -1.86 -15.52
C ASP A 194 6.01 -3.13 -14.66
N PHE A 195 4.90 -3.89 -14.62
CA PHE A 195 4.84 -5.25 -14.06
C PHE A 195 5.53 -5.43 -12.69
N GLY A 196 5.28 -4.54 -11.72
CA GLY A 196 5.94 -4.60 -10.40
C GLY A 196 7.05 -3.56 -10.19
N GLY A 197 7.32 -2.75 -11.22
CA GLY A 197 8.28 -1.65 -11.17
C GLY A 197 7.82 -0.44 -10.34
N PRO A 198 8.54 0.69 -10.45
CA PRO A 198 8.25 1.93 -9.70
C PRO A 198 6.84 2.52 -9.91
N LEU A 199 6.29 2.46 -11.12
CA LEU A 199 4.93 2.93 -11.45
C LEU A 199 3.89 2.07 -10.73
N ASN A 200 3.98 0.74 -10.79
CA ASN A 200 3.08 -0.13 -10.03
C ASN A 200 3.15 0.16 -8.53
N LYS A 201 4.35 0.29 -7.96
CA LYS A 201 4.53 0.62 -6.53
C LYS A 201 3.92 1.98 -6.15
N THR A 202 4.01 2.95 -7.05
CA THR A 202 3.41 4.28 -6.85
C THR A 202 1.89 4.22 -6.97
N CYS A 203 1.36 3.49 -7.94
CA CYS A 203 -0.07 3.25 -8.10
C CYS A 203 -0.65 2.51 -6.89
N PHE A 204 0.08 1.51 -6.38
CA PHE A 204 -0.26 0.77 -5.16
C PHE A 204 -0.33 1.68 -3.93
N ALA A 205 0.67 2.55 -3.73
CA ALA A 205 0.65 3.54 -2.66
C ALA A 205 -0.53 4.53 -2.79
N PHE A 206 -0.88 4.92 -4.02
CA PHE A 206 -2.04 5.76 -4.29
C PHE A 206 -3.37 5.06 -3.95
N VAL A 207 -3.59 3.82 -4.39
CA VAL A 207 -4.84 3.10 -4.07
C VAL A 207 -4.93 2.73 -2.58
N LEU A 208 -3.81 2.44 -1.92
CA LEU A 208 -3.75 2.28 -0.45
C LEU A 208 -4.13 3.56 0.28
N THR A 209 -3.72 4.71 -0.27
CA THR A 209 -4.14 6.01 0.25
C THR A 209 -5.65 6.16 0.18
N LEU A 210 -6.26 5.83 -0.97
CA LEU A 210 -7.71 5.89 -1.14
C LEU A 210 -8.42 4.93 -0.18
N GLN A 211 -7.90 3.71 -0.02
CA GLN A 211 -8.43 2.74 0.94
C GLN A 211 -8.40 3.26 2.38
N ALA A 212 -7.30 3.92 2.79
CA ALA A 212 -7.18 4.51 4.12
C ALA A 212 -8.20 5.64 4.36
N GLN A 213 -8.77 6.23 3.31
CA GLN A 213 -9.87 7.20 3.38
C GLN A 213 -11.25 6.56 3.22
N GLY A 214 -11.33 5.22 3.26
CA GLY A 214 -12.58 4.46 3.13
C GLY A 214 -13.04 4.22 1.69
N ILE A 215 -12.22 4.56 0.69
CA ILE A 215 -12.52 4.41 -0.73
C ILE A 215 -11.83 3.15 -1.26
N ASN A 216 -12.60 2.06 -1.35
CA ASN A 216 -12.08 0.72 -1.59
C ASN A 216 -12.16 0.29 -3.06
N GLU A 217 -12.97 0.94 -3.89
CA GLU A 217 -13.13 0.60 -5.29
C GLU A 217 -11.80 0.59 -6.07
N PRO A 218 -10.91 1.58 -5.90
CA PRO A 218 -9.61 1.63 -6.59
C PRO A 218 -8.67 0.48 -6.23
N ILE A 219 -8.61 0.09 -4.95
CA ILE A 219 -7.73 -1.00 -4.52
C ILE A 219 -8.24 -2.36 -4.99
N THR A 220 -9.56 -2.54 -5.02
CA THR A 220 -10.19 -3.76 -5.55
C THR A 220 -9.92 -3.89 -7.04
N ALA A 221 -10.03 -2.81 -7.81
CA ALA A 221 -9.71 -2.82 -9.23
C ALA A 221 -8.24 -3.21 -9.46
N LEU A 222 -7.32 -2.64 -8.69
CA LEU A 222 -5.88 -2.98 -8.78
C LEU A 222 -5.62 -4.46 -8.44
N GLN A 223 -6.17 -4.96 -7.33
CA GLN A 223 -5.96 -6.35 -6.93
C GLN A 223 -6.57 -7.35 -7.90
N LEU A 224 -7.74 -7.04 -8.47
CA LEU A 224 -8.37 -7.89 -9.49
C LEU A 224 -7.51 -7.97 -10.75
N VAL A 225 -6.96 -6.84 -11.22
CA VAL A 225 -6.10 -6.82 -12.42
C VAL A 225 -4.82 -7.61 -12.18
N ASN A 226 -4.19 -7.46 -11.02
CA ASN A 226 -2.95 -8.16 -10.70
C ASN A 226 -3.14 -9.67 -10.57
N THR A 227 -4.21 -10.12 -9.93
CA THR A 227 -4.52 -11.55 -9.85
C THR A 227 -4.98 -12.12 -11.20
N ALA A 228 -5.81 -11.37 -11.94
CA ALA A 228 -6.37 -11.83 -13.20
C ALA A 228 -5.34 -11.91 -14.33
N THR A 229 -4.27 -11.12 -14.30
CA THR A 229 -3.31 -11.08 -15.41
C THR A 229 -2.54 -12.40 -15.58
N PRO A 230 -1.83 -12.93 -14.56
CA PRO A 230 -1.10 -14.19 -14.71
C PRO A 230 -2.05 -15.39 -14.89
N ILE A 231 -3.19 -15.39 -14.20
CA ILE A 231 -4.23 -16.43 -14.36
C ILE A 231 -4.82 -16.38 -15.78
N GLY A 232 -5.04 -15.19 -16.31
CA GLY A 232 -5.56 -14.95 -17.65
C GLY A 232 -4.62 -15.47 -18.73
N PHE A 233 -3.31 -15.26 -18.60
CA PHE A 233 -2.32 -15.89 -19.48
C PHE A 233 -2.35 -17.42 -19.39
N GLY A 234 -2.51 -17.96 -18.17
CA GLY A 234 -2.74 -19.39 -17.95
C GLY A 234 -3.93 -19.94 -18.73
N LEU A 235 -5.08 -19.29 -18.59
CA LEU A 235 -6.31 -19.67 -19.29
C LEU A 235 -6.18 -19.52 -20.81
N ALA A 236 -5.55 -18.44 -21.28
CA ALA A 236 -5.30 -18.21 -22.70
C ALA A 236 -4.46 -19.33 -23.31
N PHE A 237 -3.45 -19.85 -22.59
CA PHE A 237 -2.67 -21.02 -23.02
C PHE A 237 -3.53 -22.29 -23.15
N PHE A 238 -4.42 -22.57 -22.19
CA PHE A 238 -5.31 -23.72 -22.28
C PHE A 238 -6.30 -23.60 -23.45
N ILE A 239 -6.89 -22.41 -23.64
CA ILE A 239 -7.82 -22.14 -24.75
C ILE A 239 -7.10 -22.25 -26.11
N ALA A 240 -5.88 -21.74 -26.21
CA ALA A 240 -5.04 -21.87 -27.39
C ALA A 240 -4.84 -23.33 -27.80
N LYS A 241 -4.50 -24.18 -26.81
CA LYS A 241 -4.29 -25.61 -27.00
C LYS A 241 -5.59 -26.31 -27.41
N LEU A 242 -6.72 -25.95 -26.81
CA LEU A 242 -8.04 -26.48 -27.16
C LEU A 242 -8.42 -26.14 -28.61
N LEU A 243 -8.13 -24.92 -29.05
CA LEU A 243 -8.36 -24.44 -30.42
C LEU A 243 -7.26 -24.85 -31.42
N ARG A 244 -6.29 -25.68 -31.00
CA ARG A 244 -5.12 -26.11 -31.78
C ARG A 244 -4.30 -24.96 -32.39
N LYS A 245 -4.30 -23.79 -31.75
CA LYS A 245 -3.47 -22.65 -32.12
C LYS A 245 -2.23 -22.60 -31.23
N ASN A 246 -1.05 -22.62 -31.83
CA ASN A 246 0.20 -22.50 -31.08
C ASN A 246 0.61 -21.03 -30.99
N ILE A 247 0.05 -20.31 -30.01
CA ILE A 247 0.32 -18.88 -29.78
C ILE A 247 1.47 -18.64 -28.81
N TYR A 248 1.90 -19.67 -28.05
CA TYR A 248 2.94 -19.56 -27.03
C TYR A 248 4.19 -20.38 -27.40
N ASN A 249 5.36 -19.80 -27.20
CA ASN A 249 6.67 -20.44 -27.34
C ASN A 249 7.03 -21.30 -26.12
N ARG A 250 8.00 -22.22 -26.27
CA ARG A 250 8.43 -23.11 -25.18
C ARG A 250 8.87 -22.35 -23.92
N GLU A 251 9.58 -21.24 -24.07
CA GLU A 251 10.00 -20.39 -22.94
C GLU A 251 8.81 -19.72 -22.23
N GLU A 252 7.79 -19.30 -22.97
CA GLU A 252 6.58 -18.71 -22.40
C GLU A 252 5.76 -19.76 -21.64
N VAL A 253 5.71 -21.00 -22.13
CA VAL A 253 5.06 -22.12 -21.45
C VAL A 253 5.76 -22.47 -20.13
N GLU A 254 7.08 -22.44 -20.09
CA GLU A 254 7.81 -22.64 -18.84
C GLU A 254 7.57 -21.47 -17.86
N THR A 255 7.52 -20.24 -18.37
CA THR A 255 7.21 -19.05 -17.56
C THR A 255 5.79 -19.11 -17.00
N LEU A 256 4.82 -19.60 -17.77
CA LEU A 256 3.42 -19.77 -17.35
C LEU A 256 3.25 -20.67 -16.12
N LYS A 257 4.07 -21.73 -16.00
CA LYS A 257 4.01 -22.67 -14.87
C LYS A 257 4.30 -21.99 -13.54
N SER A 258 5.15 -20.97 -13.52
CA SER A 258 5.48 -20.20 -12.33
C SER A 258 4.62 -18.94 -12.20
N ALA A 259 4.26 -18.30 -13.32
CA ALA A 259 3.43 -17.10 -13.36
C ALA A 259 2.02 -17.33 -12.80
N VAL A 260 1.36 -18.46 -13.11
CA VAL A 260 -0.02 -18.72 -12.66
C VAL A 260 -0.11 -18.85 -11.12
N PRO A 261 0.73 -19.67 -10.44
CA PRO A 261 0.79 -19.67 -8.98
C PRO A 261 1.12 -18.31 -8.37
N MET A 262 2.03 -17.55 -8.98
CA MET A 262 2.36 -16.18 -8.53
C MET A 262 1.15 -15.24 -8.64
N GLY A 263 0.33 -15.37 -9.69
CA GLY A 263 -0.90 -14.58 -9.83
C GLY A 263 -1.96 -14.87 -8.77
N ILE A 264 -2.08 -16.13 -8.32
CA ILE A 264 -2.98 -16.48 -7.21
C ILE A 264 -2.61 -15.71 -5.94
N VAL A 265 -1.30 -15.48 -5.73
CA VAL A 265 -0.79 -14.71 -4.59
C VAL A 265 -0.61 -13.22 -4.89
N ASN A 266 -1.20 -12.72 -5.98
CA ASN A 266 -1.22 -11.30 -6.36
C ASN A 266 0.17 -10.73 -6.74
N ILE A 267 1.05 -11.59 -7.26
CA ILE A 267 2.38 -11.25 -7.78
C ILE A 267 2.34 -11.29 -9.31
N VAL A 268 2.68 -10.18 -9.97
CA VAL A 268 2.57 -10.01 -11.43
C VAL A 268 3.91 -10.10 -12.15
N GLU A 269 5.01 -9.98 -11.41
CA GLU A 269 6.39 -9.99 -11.90
C GLU A 269 6.71 -11.30 -12.65
N GLY A 270 6.08 -12.41 -12.25
CA GLY A 270 6.21 -13.70 -12.94
C GLY A 270 5.73 -13.69 -14.40
N SER A 271 4.94 -12.69 -14.79
CA SER A 271 4.40 -12.56 -16.15
C SER A 271 5.25 -11.68 -17.07
N ILE A 272 6.30 -11.03 -16.54
CA ILE A 272 7.16 -10.12 -17.32
C ILE A 272 7.65 -10.75 -18.63
N PRO A 273 8.22 -11.97 -18.66
CA PRO A 273 8.78 -12.53 -19.89
C PRO A 273 7.73 -12.78 -20.97
N ILE A 274 6.48 -13.02 -20.57
CA ILE A 274 5.35 -13.28 -21.49
C ILE A 274 4.85 -11.96 -22.07
N VAL A 275 4.70 -10.92 -21.24
CA VAL A 275 4.16 -9.64 -21.72
C VAL A 275 5.16 -8.83 -22.51
N MET A 276 6.46 -9.00 -22.28
CA MET A 276 7.49 -8.35 -23.10
C MET A 276 7.36 -8.66 -24.59
N ASN A 277 6.76 -9.80 -24.96
CA ASN A 277 6.50 -10.15 -26.36
C ASN A 277 5.35 -9.36 -26.99
N ASP A 278 4.39 -8.87 -26.20
CA ASP A 278 3.26 -8.05 -26.68
C ASP A 278 2.69 -7.11 -25.59
N ILE A 279 3.50 -6.10 -25.23
CA ILE A 279 3.19 -5.14 -24.16
C ILE A 279 1.88 -4.40 -24.43
N VAL A 280 1.62 -4.03 -25.69
CA VAL A 280 0.45 -3.21 -26.06
C VAL A 280 -0.85 -3.96 -25.76
N ARG A 281 -0.92 -5.24 -26.13
CA ARG A 281 -2.09 -6.07 -25.82
C ARG A 281 -2.21 -6.37 -24.34
N GLY A 282 -1.09 -6.54 -23.63
CA GLY A 282 -1.06 -6.70 -22.18
C GLY A 282 -1.65 -5.50 -21.44
N ILE A 283 -1.21 -4.29 -21.77
CA ILE A 283 -1.72 -3.05 -21.17
C ILE A 283 -3.20 -2.84 -21.51
N ALA A 284 -3.61 -3.08 -22.77
CA ALA A 284 -5.01 -2.95 -23.17
C ALA A 284 -5.92 -3.94 -22.43
N ALA A 285 -5.50 -5.19 -22.29
CA ALA A 285 -6.22 -6.20 -21.52
C ALA A 285 -6.32 -5.82 -20.03
N ALA A 286 -5.24 -5.29 -19.45
CA ALA A 286 -5.22 -4.80 -18.08
C ALA A 286 -6.14 -3.60 -17.87
N ALA A 287 -6.18 -2.66 -18.81
CA ALA A 287 -7.08 -1.51 -18.78
C ALA A 287 -8.55 -1.96 -18.86
N ILE A 288 -8.87 -2.92 -19.72
CA ILE A 288 -10.23 -3.48 -19.82
C ILE A 288 -10.59 -4.23 -18.53
N GLY A 289 -9.66 -5.04 -18.00
CA GLY A 289 -9.83 -5.75 -16.73
C GLY A 289 -10.05 -4.77 -15.56
N GLY A 290 -9.28 -3.68 -15.52
CA GLY A 290 -9.39 -2.62 -14.52
C GLY A 290 -10.71 -1.85 -14.62
N ALA A 291 -11.17 -1.58 -15.84
CA ALA A 291 -12.50 -1.01 -16.08
C ALA A 291 -13.60 -1.93 -15.54
N CYS A 292 -13.55 -3.22 -15.87
CA CYS A 292 -14.49 -4.22 -15.37
C CYS A 292 -14.45 -4.32 -13.83
N GLY A 293 -13.26 -4.27 -13.23
CA GLY A 293 -13.07 -4.24 -11.77
C GLY A 293 -13.69 -3.00 -11.12
N GLY A 294 -13.46 -1.82 -11.71
CA GLY A 294 -14.03 -0.54 -11.25
C GLY A 294 -15.55 -0.42 -11.43
N ARG A 295 -16.14 -1.21 -12.34
CA ARG A 295 -17.61 -1.30 -12.53
C ARG A 295 -18.27 -2.32 -11.59
N SER A 296 -17.55 -3.34 -11.16
CA SER A 296 -18.17 -4.53 -10.57
C SER A 296 -18.91 -4.21 -9.26
N PRO A 297 -20.20 -4.56 -9.11
CA PRO A 297 -20.98 -4.40 -7.87
C PRO A 297 -20.38 -5.14 -6.66
N TRP A 298 -19.44 -6.06 -6.89
CA TRP A 298 -18.67 -6.73 -5.84
C TRP A 298 -17.84 -5.76 -4.99
N SER A 299 -17.38 -4.65 -5.56
CA SER A 299 -16.72 -3.55 -4.84
C SER A 299 -17.69 -2.76 -3.95
N MET A 300 -18.97 -2.63 -4.37
CA MET A 300 -19.97 -1.79 -3.69
C MET A 300 -20.81 -2.53 -2.63
N VAL A 301 -21.13 -3.81 -2.84
CA VAL A 301 -22.16 -4.52 -2.05
C VAL A 301 -21.58 -5.58 -1.12
N ARG A 302 -20.52 -6.30 -1.54
CA ARG A 302 -19.89 -7.32 -0.69
C ARG A 302 -18.68 -6.81 0.05
N MET A 303 -17.90 -5.88 -0.49
CA MET A 303 -16.88 -5.16 0.29
C MET A 303 -17.51 -4.34 1.43
N ARG A 304 -18.70 -3.75 1.21
CA ARG A 304 -19.51 -3.17 2.30
C ARG A 304 -19.89 -4.20 3.36
N ARG A 305 -20.20 -5.45 3.03
CA ARG A 305 -20.41 -6.50 4.06
C ARG A 305 -19.12 -7.10 4.63
N PHE A 306 -18.00 -6.97 3.91
CA PHE A 306 -16.66 -7.40 4.33
C PHE A 306 -15.94 -6.35 5.19
N LEU A 307 -16.31 -5.07 5.09
CA LEU A 307 -15.67 -3.95 5.78
C LEU A 307 -16.62 -3.11 6.64
N LEU A 308 -17.94 -3.10 6.36
CA LEU A 308 -18.98 -2.53 7.26
C LEU A 308 -19.57 -3.61 8.17
N ALA A 309 -18.71 -4.45 8.76
CA ALA A 309 -18.88 -4.72 10.17
C ALA A 309 -18.36 -3.48 10.93
N GLU A 310 -19.01 -2.33 10.72
CA GLU A 310 -18.90 -1.16 11.58
C GLU A 310 -20.17 -1.14 12.42
N TYR A 311 -20.12 -1.86 13.53
CA TYR A 311 -20.29 -1.40 14.92
C TYR A 311 -19.87 -2.54 15.85
#